data_AF-A0A7Y2NYV6-F1
#
_entry.id   AF-A0A7Y2NYV6-F1
#
_cell.length_a   1.000
_cell.length_b   1.000
_cell.length_c   1.000
_cell.angle_alpha   90.00
_cell.angle_beta   90.00
_cell.angle_gamma   90.00
#
_symmetry.space_group_name_H-M   'P 1'
#
loop_
_entity.id
_entity.type
_entity.pdbx_description
1 polymer ?
#
loop_
_entity_poly.entity_id
_entity_poly.type
_entity_poly.pdbx_seq_one_letter_code
_entity_poly.pdbx_strand_id
1 'polypeptide(L)'
;MPVYVQHEVLARVSDVFNAEALWQPPGLALFSRRPLLRDLLERSPREQRGRAATRCFSHVTLMLPQDEVDDDRHLSRGARVRDLAQSLAALHQKDFGDLLGGDEVRYHVVGADEVAQGEVKVKFGHAVYLPAPGEQVLYTVTASRDSAIWQPVCAVFPNQRLTVVGQDAANATFGVPGWPFGLEGGILLINDGADAPIEVQVRPKDALDCQFDEANGYYVIRSKRGTGDTAGQRLLLRISRTGSAAPATPAKAESAAPARAPSVWKARAVVPEDSDSEMTAMPLATEPPAALPLAPENDATYAPVARHRITLAALALPRLSRYRDTGAQALEIGLGATLAPSAPAKENVIRFAVDEADEVHAITSAGRQRVSVPSSFAPFDGGSVQLHAAPPQMADRYCALLVLAQGPCQPAAGGTRLVFGRGMPALAGLRVLDAPQFLRQLDGSSAASADRLGLSRNAFSWEAGSDGMRIVRLSETQALFHLDAELRLVAQVDAATAEQPYLVPPGHHLVAGHYVLRFDA
;
A
#
# COMPACT_ATOMS: atom_id res chain seq x y z
N MET A 1 -32.67 -6.58 5.37
CA MET A 1 -31.28 -6.69 5.87
C MET A 1 -31.22 -6.07 7.26
N PRO A 2 -30.36 -6.55 8.17
CA PRO A 2 -30.13 -5.83 9.42
C PRO A 2 -29.59 -4.43 9.09
N VAL A 3 -30.24 -3.40 9.65
CA VAL A 3 -29.80 -2.02 9.52
C VAL A 3 -28.72 -1.79 10.56
N TYR A 4 -27.46 -1.68 10.11
CA TYR A 4 -26.31 -1.51 11.01
C TYR A 4 -26.25 -0.09 11.61
N VAL A 5 -26.68 0.90 10.83
CA VAL A 5 -26.79 2.30 11.22
C VAL A 5 -28.13 2.83 10.70
N GLN A 6 -28.94 3.41 11.57
CA GLN A 6 -30.17 4.11 11.25
C GLN A 6 -29.88 5.60 11.15
N HIS A 7 -30.47 6.24 10.15
CA HIS A 7 -30.32 7.66 9.87
C HIS A 7 -31.71 8.27 9.77
N GLU A 8 -32.02 9.19 10.66
CA GLU A 8 -33.33 9.83 10.73
C GLU A 8 -33.19 11.33 10.83
N VAL A 9 -34.15 12.07 10.27
CA VAL A 9 -34.16 13.54 10.30
C VAL A 9 -35.35 14.03 11.11
N LEU A 10 -35.05 14.72 12.19
CA LEU A 10 -35.99 15.40 13.06
C LEU A 10 -36.18 16.84 12.53
N ALA A 11 -37.16 17.05 11.64
CA ALA A 11 -37.42 18.35 11.02
C ALA A 11 -38.37 19.27 11.83
N ARG A 12 -38.29 20.58 11.61
CA ARG A 12 -39.14 21.62 12.25
C ARG A 12 -38.93 21.72 13.77
N VAL A 13 -37.69 21.61 14.23
CA VAL A 13 -37.30 21.88 15.63
C VAL A 13 -37.23 23.40 15.81
N SER A 14 -37.95 23.92 16.80
CA SER A 14 -37.88 25.34 17.14
C SER A 14 -36.58 25.71 17.85
N ASP A 15 -36.07 24.83 18.72
CA ASP A 15 -34.78 24.96 19.37
C ASP A 15 -34.06 23.61 19.36
N VAL A 16 -32.98 23.52 18.58
CA VAL A 16 -32.19 22.29 18.40
C VAL A 16 -31.45 21.85 19.68
N PHE A 17 -31.33 22.74 20.67
CA PHE A 17 -30.74 22.44 21.98
C PHE A 17 -31.76 22.09 23.07
N ASN A 18 -33.05 22.11 22.74
CA ASN A 18 -34.09 21.74 23.70
C ASN A 18 -34.32 20.22 23.70
N ALA A 19 -33.78 19.53 24.70
CA ALA A 19 -33.88 18.08 24.85
C ALA A 19 -35.34 17.60 24.92
N GLU A 20 -36.21 18.29 25.65
CA GLU A 20 -37.62 17.91 25.76
C GLU A 20 -38.32 18.00 24.40
N ALA A 21 -38.07 19.06 23.62
CA ALA A 21 -38.66 19.24 22.31
C ALA A 21 -38.22 18.18 21.29
N LEU A 22 -37.02 17.59 21.45
CA LEU A 22 -36.56 16.46 20.65
C LEU A 22 -37.13 15.12 21.14
N TRP A 23 -37.40 15.00 22.45
CA TRP A 23 -37.78 13.76 23.11
C TRP A 23 -39.28 13.49 23.08
N GLN A 24 -40.11 14.47 23.43
CA GLN A 24 -41.57 14.38 23.56
C GLN A 24 -42.26 15.65 23.05
N PRO A 25 -43.51 15.59 22.58
CA PRO A 25 -44.18 16.80 22.09
C PRO A 25 -44.45 17.75 23.27
N PRO A 26 -44.26 19.08 23.11
CA PRO A 26 -44.58 20.02 24.17
C PRO A 26 -46.11 20.08 24.41
N GLY A 27 -46.54 19.78 25.64
CA GLY A 27 -47.93 19.94 26.11
C GLY A 27 -48.96 18.94 25.54
N LEU A 28 -50.24 19.33 25.50
CA LEU A 28 -51.38 18.54 24.98
C LEU A 28 -51.37 18.35 23.44
N ALA A 29 -50.24 18.58 22.77
CA ALA A 29 -50.08 18.48 21.32
C ALA A 29 -49.98 17.01 20.85
N LEU A 30 -50.98 16.20 21.18
CA LEU A 30 -51.12 14.79 20.77
C LEU A 30 -51.30 14.61 19.25
N PHE A 31 -51.40 15.70 18.49
CA PHE A 31 -51.65 15.69 17.03
C PHE A 31 -50.43 16.09 16.19
N SER A 32 -49.27 16.33 16.80
CA SER A 32 -48.03 16.56 16.06
C SER A 32 -47.61 15.25 15.35
N ARG A 33 -47.75 15.19 14.03
CA ARG A 33 -47.37 14.03 13.19
C ARG A 33 -45.85 13.91 12.97
N ARG A 34 -45.05 14.65 13.73
CA ARG A 34 -43.61 14.69 13.56
C ARG A 34 -42.97 13.53 14.33
N PRO A 35 -42.04 12.76 13.73
CA PRO A 35 -41.27 11.78 14.49
C PRO A 35 -40.39 12.49 15.52
N LEU A 36 -40.39 12.00 16.77
CA LEU A 36 -39.54 12.45 17.85
C LEU A 36 -38.47 11.40 18.15
N LEU A 37 -37.40 11.78 18.84
CA LEU A 37 -36.30 10.87 19.15
C LEU A 37 -36.77 9.64 19.95
N ARG A 38 -37.68 9.83 20.90
CA ARG A 38 -38.29 8.74 21.67
C ARG A 38 -39.04 7.77 20.77
N ASP A 39 -39.85 8.29 19.84
CA ASP A 39 -40.62 7.46 18.90
C ASP A 39 -39.70 6.64 17.98
N LEU A 40 -38.57 7.23 17.56
CA LEU A 40 -37.58 6.55 16.73
C LEU A 40 -36.95 5.37 17.48
N LEU A 41 -36.52 5.58 18.73
CA LEU A 41 -35.93 4.53 19.56
C LEU A 41 -36.94 3.42 19.90
N GLU A 42 -38.20 3.78 20.16
CA GLU A 42 -39.27 2.82 20.47
C GLU A 42 -39.62 1.93 19.26
N ARG A 43 -39.65 2.51 18.04
CA ARG A 43 -39.98 1.78 16.81
C ARG A 43 -38.81 0.97 16.26
N SER A 44 -37.59 1.28 16.69
CA SER A 44 -36.35 0.63 16.26
C SER A 44 -35.61 0.00 17.45
N PRO A 45 -36.20 -0.99 18.13
CA PRO A 45 -35.51 -1.66 19.22
C PRO A 45 -34.31 -2.46 18.71
N ARG A 46 -33.28 -2.54 19.54
CA ARG A 46 -32.04 -3.27 19.28
C ARG A 46 -32.30 -4.77 19.17
N GLU A 47 -33.18 -5.31 20.00
CA GLU A 47 -33.59 -6.71 19.98
C GLU A 47 -35.11 -6.79 20.17
N GLN A 48 -35.75 -7.71 19.46
CA GLN A 48 -37.17 -8.02 19.61
C GLN A 48 -37.34 -9.52 19.88
N ARG A 49 -38.26 -9.86 20.79
CA ARG A 49 -38.76 -11.22 20.98
C ARG A 49 -40.24 -11.25 20.58
N GLY A 50 -40.51 -11.75 19.37
CA GLY A 50 -41.85 -11.65 18.77
C GLY A 50 -42.16 -10.20 18.41
N ARG A 51 -43.23 -9.63 18.99
CA ARG A 51 -43.62 -8.22 18.80
C ARG A 51 -43.13 -7.28 19.92
N ALA A 52 -42.52 -7.82 20.97
CA ALA A 52 -42.06 -7.03 22.11
C ALA A 52 -40.59 -6.65 21.96
N ALA A 53 -40.27 -5.37 22.19
CA ALA A 53 -38.90 -4.90 22.33
C ALA A 53 -38.27 -5.49 23.59
N THR A 54 -37.07 -6.08 23.46
CA THR A 54 -36.32 -6.62 24.60
C THR A 54 -35.04 -5.84 24.89
N ARG A 55 -34.53 -5.08 23.91
CA ARG A 55 -33.42 -4.14 24.13
C ARG A 55 -33.60 -2.83 23.35
N CYS A 56 -33.15 -1.73 23.93
CA CYS A 56 -33.01 -0.42 23.28
C CYS A 56 -31.55 -0.16 22.87
N PHE A 57 -31.32 0.76 21.92
CA PHE A 57 -29.98 1.27 21.62
C PHE A 57 -29.58 2.31 22.66
N SER A 58 -28.38 2.20 23.24
CA SER A 58 -27.90 3.13 24.27
C SER A 58 -27.02 4.26 23.74
N HIS A 59 -26.51 4.14 22.51
CA HIS A 59 -25.58 5.10 21.91
C HIS A 59 -26.24 5.83 20.75
N VAL A 60 -26.25 7.17 20.82
CA VAL A 60 -26.89 8.03 19.83
C VAL A 60 -25.99 9.21 19.47
N THR A 61 -25.81 9.46 18.17
CA THR A 61 -25.17 10.67 17.66
C THR A 61 -26.21 11.61 17.10
N LEU A 62 -26.17 12.87 17.53
CA LEU A 62 -26.99 13.96 17.03
C LEU A 62 -26.12 14.91 16.23
N MET A 63 -26.55 15.22 15.01
CA MET A 63 -25.90 16.20 14.16
C MET A 63 -26.83 17.41 14.05
N LEU A 64 -26.35 18.54 14.54
CA LEU A 64 -27.04 19.83 14.52
C LEU A 64 -26.46 20.69 13.38
N PRO A 65 -27.14 21.78 12.97
CA PRO A 65 -26.57 22.75 12.05
C PRO A 65 -25.22 23.26 12.56
N GLN A 66 -24.22 23.30 11.68
CA GLN A 66 -22.85 23.70 12.05
C GLN A 66 -22.82 25.11 12.68
N ASP A 67 -23.54 26.07 12.09
CA ASP A 67 -23.61 27.46 12.57
C ASP A 67 -24.11 27.55 14.03
N GLU A 68 -25.13 26.77 14.40
CA GLU A 68 -25.70 26.77 15.77
C GLU A 68 -24.70 26.20 16.79
N VAL A 69 -23.90 25.20 16.40
CA VAL A 69 -22.87 24.59 17.25
C VAL A 69 -21.68 25.52 17.41
N ASP A 70 -21.28 26.20 16.34
CA ASP A 70 -20.22 27.21 16.41
C ASP A 70 -20.67 28.41 17.26
N ASP A 71 -21.91 28.87 17.13
CA ASP A 71 -22.47 29.91 18.00
C ASP A 71 -22.47 29.49 19.48
N ASP A 72 -22.89 28.26 19.82
CA ASP A 72 -22.77 27.74 21.19
C ASP A 72 -21.31 27.69 21.66
N ARG A 73 -20.38 27.31 20.79
CA ARG A 73 -18.95 27.30 21.09
C ARG A 73 -18.41 28.71 21.37
N HIS A 74 -18.80 29.70 20.56
CA HIS A 74 -18.33 31.09 20.67
C HIS A 74 -18.96 31.84 21.84
N LEU A 75 -20.28 31.69 22.03
CA LEU A 75 -21.05 32.47 23.00
C LEU A 75 -21.13 31.80 24.37
N SER A 76 -21.24 30.47 24.40
CA SER A 76 -21.52 29.69 25.61
C SER A 76 -20.47 28.62 25.92
N ARG A 77 -19.34 28.62 25.19
CA ARG A 77 -18.24 27.65 25.36
C ARG A 77 -18.72 26.19 25.27
N GLY A 78 -19.69 25.92 24.40
CA GLY A 78 -20.22 24.57 24.18
C GLY A 78 -21.14 24.07 25.31
N ALA A 79 -21.67 24.96 26.15
CA ALA A 79 -22.50 24.55 27.29
C ALA A 79 -23.81 23.92 26.82
N ARG A 80 -24.47 24.48 25.80
CA ARG A 80 -25.76 23.97 25.34
C ARG A 80 -25.63 22.58 24.71
N VAL A 81 -24.56 22.32 23.97
CA VAL A 81 -24.21 20.98 23.45
C VAL A 81 -24.09 19.95 24.59
N ARG A 82 -23.37 20.30 25.68
CA ARG A 82 -23.18 19.41 26.83
C ARG A 82 -24.48 19.17 27.58
N ASP A 83 -25.23 20.23 27.85
CA ASP A 83 -26.51 20.16 28.56
C ASP A 83 -27.52 19.32 27.77
N LEU A 84 -27.60 19.51 26.44
CA LEU A 84 -28.43 18.69 25.55
C LEU A 84 -28.11 17.20 25.67
N ALA A 85 -26.82 16.83 25.57
CA ALA A 85 -26.39 15.45 25.66
C ALA A 85 -26.74 14.83 27.03
N GLN A 86 -26.52 15.56 28.12
CA GLN A 86 -26.81 15.11 29.48
C GLN A 86 -28.32 14.97 29.73
N SER A 87 -29.13 15.95 29.32
CA SER A 87 -30.58 15.91 29.45
C SER A 87 -31.20 14.77 28.66
N LEU A 88 -30.73 14.53 27.42
CA LEU A 88 -31.20 13.41 26.62
C LEU A 88 -30.78 12.06 27.19
N ALA A 89 -29.58 11.94 27.76
CA ALA A 89 -29.17 10.73 28.47
C ALA A 89 -30.09 10.43 29.66
N ALA A 90 -30.42 11.45 30.46
CA ALA A 90 -31.33 11.31 31.60
C ALA A 90 -32.75 10.91 31.18
N LEU A 91 -33.30 11.53 30.12
CA LEU A 91 -34.62 11.19 29.58
C LEU A 91 -34.65 9.77 29.01
N HIS A 92 -33.60 9.36 28.29
CA HIS A 92 -33.46 8.02 27.76
C HIS A 92 -33.39 6.98 28.88
N GLN A 93 -32.56 7.21 29.90
CA GLN A 93 -32.46 6.31 31.05
C GLN A 93 -33.79 6.20 31.81
N LYS A 94 -34.54 7.30 31.92
CA LYS A 94 -35.85 7.34 32.58
C LYS A 94 -36.89 6.51 31.82
N ASP A 95 -36.99 6.67 30.50
CA ASP A 95 -38.07 6.07 29.72
C ASP A 95 -37.76 4.64 29.25
N PHE A 96 -36.49 4.30 29.05
CA PHE A 96 -36.07 2.99 28.53
C PHE A 96 -35.13 2.20 29.45
N GLY A 97 -34.96 2.63 30.71
CA GLY A 97 -34.04 2.02 31.68
C GLY A 97 -34.11 0.49 31.74
N ASP A 98 -35.32 -0.07 31.76
CA ASP A 98 -35.57 -1.52 31.81
C ASP A 98 -35.12 -2.27 30.55
N LEU A 99 -35.05 -1.57 29.40
CA LEU A 99 -34.66 -2.13 28.10
C LEU A 99 -33.17 -1.94 27.78
N LEU A 100 -32.42 -1.21 28.59
CA LEU A 100 -30.98 -1.00 28.35
C LEU A 100 -30.13 -2.20 28.77
N GLY A 101 -30.66 -3.08 29.64
CA GLY A 101 -29.94 -4.28 30.08
C GLY A 101 -28.62 -4.00 30.80
N GLY A 102 -28.49 -2.82 31.42
CA GLY A 102 -27.28 -2.34 32.09
C GLY A 102 -26.31 -1.54 31.20
N ASP A 103 -26.61 -1.37 29.91
CA ASP A 103 -25.80 -0.53 29.02
C ASP A 103 -25.90 0.94 29.43
N GLU A 104 -24.76 1.64 29.45
CA GLU A 104 -24.71 3.08 29.74
C GLU A 104 -25.21 3.89 28.54
N VAL A 105 -26.13 4.84 28.79
CA VAL A 105 -26.62 5.73 27.74
C VAL A 105 -25.60 6.81 27.44
N ARG A 106 -25.24 6.96 26.16
CA ARG A 106 -24.29 7.97 25.71
C ARG A 106 -24.86 8.72 24.51
N TYR A 107 -24.69 10.04 24.55
CA TYR A 107 -25.03 10.95 23.47
C TYR A 107 -23.78 11.69 22.99
N HIS A 108 -23.64 11.78 21.68
CA HIS A 108 -22.63 12.61 21.05
C HIS A 108 -23.32 13.64 20.18
N VAL A 109 -23.11 14.92 20.46
CA VAL A 109 -23.72 16.03 19.73
C VAL A 109 -22.60 16.72 18.94
N VAL A 110 -22.77 16.83 17.63
CA VAL A 110 -21.80 17.42 16.69
C VAL A 110 -22.48 18.40 15.75
N GLY A 111 -21.72 19.37 15.24
CA GLY A 111 -22.14 20.20 14.11
C GLY A 111 -21.92 19.47 12.79
N ALA A 112 -22.76 19.76 11.81
CA ALA A 112 -22.63 19.25 10.45
C ALA A 112 -23.19 20.25 9.43
N ASP A 113 -22.40 20.56 8.39
CA ASP A 113 -22.75 21.53 7.35
C ASP A 113 -23.96 21.08 6.52
N GLU A 114 -24.15 19.77 6.36
CA GLU A 114 -25.27 19.21 5.61
C GLU A 114 -26.62 19.23 6.35
N VAL A 115 -26.68 19.80 7.56
CA VAL A 115 -27.91 19.87 8.38
C VAL A 115 -28.51 21.26 8.30
N ALA A 116 -29.73 21.37 7.77
CA ALA A 116 -30.42 22.64 7.64
C ALA A 116 -30.93 23.17 8.98
N GLN A 117 -31.12 24.49 9.07
CA GLN A 117 -31.66 25.13 10.28
C GLN A 117 -33.03 24.53 10.66
N GLY A 118 -33.21 24.24 11.96
CA GLY A 118 -34.42 23.59 12.46
C GLY A 118 -34.52 22.10 12.14
N GLU A 119 -33.47 21.48 11.61
CA GLU A 119 -33.33 20.03 11.49
C GLU A 119 -32.29 19.49 12.46
N VAL A 120 -32.50 18.25 12.90
CA VAL A 120 -31.52 17.48 13.64
C VAL A 120 -31.42 16.11 13.01
N LYS A 121 -30.22 15.69 12.60
CA LYS A 121 -30.01 14.31 12.12
C LYS A 121 -29.64 13.43 13.30
N VAL A 122 -30.28 12.28 13.38
CA VAL A 122 -30.07 11.29 14.43
C VAL A 122 -29.46 10.04 13.82
N LYS A 123 -28.36 9.57 14.42
CA LYS A 123 -27.73 8.29 14.09
C LYS A 123 -27.67 7.39 15.30
N PHE A 124 -28.16 6.17 15.15
CA PHE A 124 -28.06 5.10 16.14
C PHE A 124 -28.11 3.74 15.45
N GLY A 125 -27.75 2.67 16.13
CA GLY A 125 -27.74 1.34 15.52
C GLY A 125 -26.64 0.45 16.08
N HIS A 126 -26.53 -0.78 15.56
CA HIS A 126 -25.54 -1.74 16.07
C HIS A 126 -24.09 -1.33 15.80
N ALA A 127 -23.84 -0.51 14.78
CA ALA A 127 -22.51 -0.02 14.43
C ALA A 127 -22.26 1.43 14.88
N VAL A 128 -23.16 2.01 15.69
CA VAL A 128 -22.95 3.30 16.35
C VAL A 128 -22.44 3.04 17.75
N TYR A 129 -21.21 3.49 18.01
CA TYR A 129 -20.54 3.25 19.28
C TYR A 129 -19.88 4.53 19.78
N LEU A 130 -20.15 4.88 21.03
CA LEU A 130 -19.54 6.02 21.71
C LEU A 130 -18.67 5.46 22.85
N PRO A 131 -17.34 5.65 22.81
CA PRO A 131 -16.43 5.08 23.81
C PRO A 131 -16.65 5.69 25.19
N ALA A 132 -16.35 4.91 26.22
CA ALA A 132 -16.41 5.37 27.61
C ALA A 132 -15.30 6.38 27.86
N PRO A 133 -15.47 7.30 28.83
CA PRO A 133 -14.37 8.14 29.29
C PRO A 133 -13.16 7.28 29.69
N GLY A 134 -12.00 7.52 29.05
CA GLY A 134 -10.76 6.78 29.31
C GLY A 134 -10.66 5.40 28.64
N GLU A 135 -11.65 4.98 27.87
CA GLU A 135 -11.55 3.75 27.08
C GLU A 135 -10.46 3.86 26.02
N GLN A 136 -9.59 2.87 25.96
CA GLN A 136 -8.43 2.87 25.08
C GLN A 136 -8.78 2.29 23.72
N VAL A 137 -8.20 2.86 22.67
CA VAL A 137 -8.35 2.36 21.30
C VAL A 137 -7.71 0.97 21.21
N LEU A 138 -8.48 -0.02 20.75
CA LEU A 138 -7.98 -1.38 20.55
C LEU A 138 -7.33 -1.56 19.18
N TYR A 139 -7.96 -1.03 18.13
CA TYR A 139 -7.44 -1.07 16.77
C TYR A 139 -7.56 0.30 16.07
N THR A 140 -6.59 0.59 15.22
CA THR A 140 -6.63 1.71 14.28
C THR A 140 -6.80 1.15 12.86
N VAL A 141 -7.77 1.70 12.14
CA VAL A 141 -8.07 1.34 10.76
C VAL A 141 -7.58 2.44 9.84
N THR A 142 -6.76 2.08 8.86
CA THR A 142 -6.29 2.99 7.80
C THR A 142 -6.59 2.41 6.43
N ALA A 143 -6.71 3.29 5.44
CA ALA A 143 -6.98 2.91 4.05
C ALA A 143 -5.96 3.52 3.11
N SER A 144 -5.72 2.85 1.99
CA SER A 144 -4.84 3.31 0.92
C SER A 144 -5.32 2.79 -0.44
N ARG A 145 -4.92 3.44 -1.53
CA ARG A 145 -5.14 2.94 -2.90
C ARG A 145 -3.85 2.45 -3.57
N ASP A 146 -2.71 2.89 -3.06
CA ASP A 146 -1.39 2.73 -3.66
C ASP A 146 -0.38 2.05 -2.71
N SER A 147 -0.80 1.68 -1.49
CA SER A 147 0.00 1.12 -0.39
C SER A 147 1.13 2.00 0.14
N ALA A 148 1.30 3.19 -0.42
CA ALA A 148 2.33 4.15 -0.04
C ALA A 148 1.78 5.19 0.94
N ILE A 149 0.62 5.74 0.64
CA ILE A 149 -0.04 6.76 1.46
C ILE A 149 -1.21 6.13 2.19
N TRP A 150 -1.15 6.14 3.52
CA TRP A 150 -2.17 5.53 4.38
C TRP A 150 -2.93 6.61 5.14
N GLN A 151 -4.24 6.68 4.89
CA GLN A 151 -5.12 7.67 5.48
C GLN A 151 -5.92 7.04 6.63
N PRO A 152 -6.05 7.72 7.78
CA PRO A 152 -6.85 7.22 8.89
C PRO A 152 -8.33 7.14 8.52
N VAL A 153 -8.99 6.06 8.91
CA VAL A 153 -10.44 5.88 8.73
C VAL A 153 -11.14 5.99 10.07
N CYS A 154 -10.82 5.11 11.02
CA CYS A 154 -11.45 5.11 12.34
C CYS A 154 -10.63 4.34 13.38
N ALA A 155 -10.97 4.57 14.65
CA ALA A 155 -10.57 3.72 15.78
C ALA A 155 -11.68 2.70 16.08
N VAL A 156 -11.30 1.52 16.58
CA VAL A 156 -12.21 0.49 17.10
C VAL A 156 -11.87 0.24 18.57
N PHE A 157 -12.88 0.25 19.43
CA PHE A 157 -12.75 0.09 20.88
C PHE A 157 -13.10 -1.33 21.34
N PRO A 158 -12.62 -1.78 22.51
CA PRO A 158 -12.86 -3.14 23.00
C PRO A 158 -14.33 -3.57 23.02
N ASN A 159 -15.24 -2.69 23.44
CA ASN A 159 -16.67 -2.99 23.53
C ASN A 159 -17.45 -2.61 22.27
N GLN A 160 -16.78 -2.10 21.23
CA GLN A 160 -17.38 -1.79 19.95
C GLN A 160 -17.45 -3.06 19.11
N ARG A 161 -18.60 -3.72 19.07
CA ARG A 161 -18.76 -5.00 18.35
C ARG A 161 -18.75 -4.86 16.83
N LEU A 162 -19.41 -3.83 16.29
CA LEU A 162 -19.56 -3.65 14.84
C LEU A 162 -19.12 -2.25 14.42
N THR A 163 -18.47 -2.18 13.28
CA THR A 163 -18.15 -0.92 12.60
C THR A 163 -18.44 -1.08 11.12
N VAL A 164 -19.18 -0.14 10.53
CA VAL A 164 -19.39 -0.10 9.08
C VAL A 164 -18.55 1.03 8.50
N VAL A 165 -17.71 0.72 7.53
CA VAL A 165 -16.97 1.72 6.74
C VAL A 165 -17.43 1.67 5.29
N GLY A 166 -17.56 2.82 4.65
CA GLY A 166 -18.10 2.92 3.29
C GLY A 166 -17.72 4.23 2.60
N GLN A 167 -18.49 4.61 1.57
CA GLN A 167 -18.24 5.84 0.81
C GLN A 167 -18.30 7.09 1.68
N ASP A 168 -19.34 7.19 2.51
CA ASP A 168 -19.62 8.37 3.31
C ASP A 168 -20.16 8.00 4.69
N ALA A 169 -20.14 8.97 5.60
CA ALA A 169 -20.72 8.83 6.92
C ALA A 169 -22.26 8.92 6.90
N ALA A 170 -22.90 9.11 5.74
CA ALA A 170 -24.36 9.14 5.62
C ALA A 170 -24.96 7.73 5.48
N ASN A 171 -24.17 6.76 5.03
CA ASN A 171 -24.59 5.36 4.86
C ASN A 171 -23.72 4.36 5.66
N ALA A 172 -22.65 4.82 6.28
CA ALA A 172 -21.74 4.03 7.10
C ALA A 172 -21.46 4.71 8.46
N THR A 173 -20.86 3.98 9.40
CA THR A 173 -20.34 4.56 10.64
C THR A 173 -19.25 5.58 10.32
N PHE A 174 -18.35 5.23 9.38
CA PHE A 174 -17.26 6.10 8.93
C PHE A 174 -17.12 6.08 7.41
N GLY A 175 -16.92 7.26 6.82
CA GLY A 175 -16.53 7.39 5.42
C GLY A 175 -15.05 7.09 5.24
N VAL A 176 -14.70 6.34 4.19
CA VAL A 176 -13.32 6.03 3.84
C VAL A 176 -12.82 7.05 2.80
N PRO A 177 -11.74 7.78 3.08
CA PRO A 177 -11.12 8.66 2.11
C PRO A 177 -10.74 7.93 0.81
N GLY A 178 -11.13 8.51 -0.34
CA GLY A 178 -10.81 7.95 -1.65
C GLY A 178 -11.56 6.67 -2.02
N TRP A 179 -12.70 6.37 -1.36
CA TRP A 179 -13.55 5.21 -1.64
C TRP A 179 -13.87 5.09 -3.15
N PRO A 180 -13.45 4.00 -3.82
CA PRO A 180 -13.52 3.94 -5.27
C PRO A 180 -14.74 3.17 -5.82
N PHE A 181 -15.60 2.64 -4.96
CA PHE A 181 -16.69 1.73 -5.37
C PHE A 181 -18.06 2.41 -5.47
N GLY A 182 -18.13 3.75 -5.28
CA GLY A 182 -19.40 4.45 -5.16
C GLY A 182 -20.31 3.82 -4.09
N LEU A 183 -21.61 3.75 -4.36
CA LEU A 183 -22.62 3.21 -3.44
C LEU A 183 -22.75 1.67 -3.51
N GLU A 184 -21.87 0.97 -4.23
CA GLU A 184 -22.01 -0.47 -4.51
C GLU A 184 -21.94 -1.36 -3.25
N GLY A 185 -21.31 -0.89 -2.17
CA GLY A 185 -21.23 -1.64 -0.92
C GLY A 185 -20.52 -0.92 0.21
N GLY A 186 -20.27 -1.66 1.29
CA GLY A 186 -19.52 -1.24 2.47
C GLY A 186 -18.78 -2.42 3.09
N ILE A 187 -17.86 -2.11 4.00
CA ILE A 187 -17.07 -3.09 4.74
C ILE A 187 -17.57 -3.09 6.19
N LEU A 188 -17.93 -4.26 6.68
CA LEU A 188 -18.31 -4.52 8.06
C LEU A 188 -17.10 -5.11 8.80
N LEU A 189 -16.67 -4.42 9.84
CA LEU A 189 -15.69 -4.90 10.80
C LEU A 189 -16.43 -5.48 12.00
N ILE A 190 -16.10 -6.72 12.36
CA ILE A 190 -16.69 -7.44 13.49
C ILE A 190 -15.60 -7.67 14.52
N ASN A 191 -15.80 -7.12 15.71
CA ASN A 191 -14.94 -7.27 16.86
C ASN A 191 -15.68 -8.11 17.91
N ASP A 192 -15.33 -9.39 18.01
CA ASP A 192 -15.92 -10.31 18.99
C ASP A 192 -15.27 -10.23 20.38
N GLY A 193 -14.41 -9.24 20.61
CA GLY A 193 -13.85 -8.94 21.92
C GLY A 193 -12.36 -8.60 21.84
N ALA A 194 -11.81 -8.15 22.97
CA ALA A 194 -10.43 -7.66 23.05
C ALA A 194 -9.38 -8.67 22.56
N ASP A 195 -9.60 -9.96 22.76
CA ASP A 195 -8.64 -11.02 22.42
C ASP A 195 -8.88 -11.65 21.04
N ALA A 196 -9.97 -11.30 20.37
CA ALA A 196 -10.28 -11.79 19.03
C ALA A 196 -9.68 -10.88 17.95
N PRO A 197 -9.21 -11.44 16.82
CA PRO A 197 -8.89 -10.64 15.64
C PRO A 197 -10.18 -10.04 15.06
N ILE A 198 -10.08 -8.85 14.45
CA ILE A 198 -11.21 -8.27 13.73
C ILE A 198 -11.50 -9.11 12.49
N GLU A 199 -12.73 -9.59 12.38
CA GLU A 199 -13.25 -10.21 11.16
C GLU A 199 -13.72 -9.11 10.20
N VAL A 200 -13.31 -9.22 8.93
CA VAL A 200 -13.67 -8.26 7.87
C VAL A 200 -14.63 -8.93 6.91
N GLN A 201 -15.80 -8.33 6.73
CA GLN A 201 -16.81 -8.80 5.78
C GLN A 201 -17.25 -7.67 4.86
N VAL A 202 -17.62 -8.02 3.62
CA VAL A 202 -18.21 -7.09 2.67
C VAL A 202 -19.73 -7.20 2.63
N ARG A 203 -20.41 -6.09 2.36
CA ARG A 203 -21.87 -5.99 2.26
C ARG A 203 -22.29 -5.07 1.11
N PRO A 204 -23.18 -5.51 0.20
CA PRO A 204 -23.66 -6.88 0.00
C PRO A 204 -22.51 -7.87 -0.31
N LYS A 205 -22.71 -9.17 0.00
CA LYS A 205 -21.64 -10.20 -0.14
C LYS A 205 -21.13 -10.38 -1.57
N ASP A 206 -21.95 -10.03 -2.54
CA ASP A 206 -21.74 -10.17 -3.98
C ASP A 206 -21.34 -8.85 -4.67
N ALA A 207 -21.24 -7.75 -3.93
CA ALA A 207 -20.82 -6.46 -4.47
C ALA A 207 -19.30 -6.33 -4.58
N LEU A 208 -18.59 -6.72 -3.52
CA LEU A 208 -17.14 -6.57 -3.41
C LEU A 208 -16.46 -7.93 -3.18
N ASP A 209 -15.22 -8.05 -3.62
CA ASP A 209 -14.26 -9.07 -3.19
C ASP A 209 -13.36 -8.50 -2.11
N CYS A 210 -13.02 -9.31 -1.11
CA CYS A 210 -12.13 -8.93 -0.03
C CYS A 210 -11.22 -10.12 0.29
N GLN A 211 -9.91 -9.91 0.19
CA GLN A 211 -8.89 -10.92 0.45
C GLN A 211 -7.82 -10.34 1.36
N PHE A 212 -7.37 -11.12 2.34
CA PHE A 212 -6.24 -10.72 3.19
C PHE A 212 -4.93 -11.08 2.49
N ASP A 213 -4.03 -10.11 2.36
CA ASP A 213 -2.68 -10.32 1.87
C ASP A 213 -1.73 -10.46 3.06
N GLU A 214 -1.38 -11.72 3.40
CA GLU A 214 -0.48 -12.02 4.52
C GLU A 214 0.92 -11.43 4.33
N ALA A 215 1.41 -11.34 3.08
CA ALA A 215 2.76 -10.85 2.81
C ALA A 215 2.88 -9.36 3.14
N ASN A 216 1.80 -8.59 2.95
CA ASN A 216 1.79 -7.15 3.17
C ASN A 216 1.00 -6.69 4.42
N GLY A 217 0.22 -7.58 5.03
CA GLY A 217 -0.49 -7.33 6.29
C GLY A 217 -1.68 -6.37 6.16
N TYR A 218 -2.39 -6.40 5.03
CA TYR A 218 -3.62 -5.63 4.80
C TYR A 218 -4.63 -6.39 3.94
N TYR A 219 -5.89 -5.97 3.97
CA TYR A 219 -6.94 -6.48 3.12
C TYR A 219 -6.93 -5.75 1.77
N VAL A 220 -7.11 -6.49 0.68
CA VAL A 220 -7.32 -5.98 -0.67
C VAL A 220 -8.79 -6.13 -1.01
N ILE A 221 -9.48 -5.01 -1.23
CA ILE A 221 -10.88 -4.96 -1.61
C ILE A 221 -11.00 -4.52 -3.07
N ARG A 222 -11.84 -5.22 -3.85
CA ARG A 222 -12.12 -4.94 -5.27
C ARG A 222 -13.62 -4.97 -5.55
N SER A 223 -14.10 -4.25 -6.55
CA SER A 223 -15.49 -4.42 -7.02
C SER A 223 -15.62 -5.68 -7.89
N LYS A 224 -16.64 -6.50 -7.62
CA LYS A 224 -16.99 -7.67 -8.44
C LYS A 224 -17.71 -7.29 -9.73
N ARG A 225 -18.40 -6.15 -9.71
CA ARG A 225 -19.30 -5.70 -10.76
C ARG A 225 -18.70 -4.59 -11.61
N GLY A 226 -17.41 -4.28 -11.41
CA GLY A 226 -16.73 -3.17 -12.06
C GLY A 226 -16.95 -3.14 -13.57
N THR A 227 -17.76 -2.19 -14.02
CA THR A 227 -17.96 -1.84 -15.43
C THR A 227 -17.59 -0.38 -15.61
N GLY A 228 -16.81 -0.04 -16.65
CA GLY A 228 -16.35 1.34 -16.88
C GLY A 228 -15.29 1.78 -15.86
N ASP A 229 -15.45 2.97 -15.27
CA ASP A 229 -14.41 3.66 -14.47
C ASP A 229 -14.05 2.98 -13.13
N THR A 230 -14.90 2.07 -12.64
CA THR A 230 -14.67 1.27 -11.42
C THR A 230 -13.95 -0.05 -11.70
N ALA A 231 -13.78 -0.43 -12.97
CA ALA A 231 -13.08 -1.65 -13.36
C ALA A 231 -11.59 -1.57 -12.98
N GLY A 232 -11.11 -2.55 -12.22
CA GLY A 232 -9.72 -2.59 -11.74
C GLY A 232 -9.41 -1.63 -10.58
N GLN A 233 -10.41 -0.91 -10.06
CA GLN A 233 -10.23 -0.12 -8.85
C GLN A 233 -10.14 -1.02 -7.62
N ARG A 234 -9.29 -0.61 -6.67
CA ARG A 234 -9.10 -1.32 -5.41
C ARG A 234 -8.94 -0.37 -4.24
N LEU A 235 -9.23 -0.89 -3.05
CA LEU A 235 -9.00 -0.26 -1.77
C LEU A 235 -8.20 -1.21 -0.90
N LEU A 236 -7.15 -0.72 -0.27
CA LEU A 236 -6.35 -1.46 0.70
C LEU A 236 -6.79 -1.01 2.09
N LEU A 237 -7.09 -1.96 2.98
CA LEU A 237 -7.52 -1.67 4.34
C LEU A 237 -6.57 -2.35 5.33
N ARG A 238 -5.90 -1.54 6.17
CA ARG A 238 -5.00 -2.03 7.20
C ARG A 238 -5.64 -1.83 8.57
N ILE A 239 -5.59 -2.88 9.38
CA ILE A 239 -6.14 -2.91 10.72
C ILE A 239 -4.99 -3.24 11.67
N SER A 240 -4.58 -2.25 12.47
CA SER A 240 -3.42 -2.36 13.35
C SER A 240 -3.88 -2.33 14.80
N ARG A 241 -3.48 -3.34 15.60
CA ARG A 241 -3.76 -3.36 17.04
C ARG A 241 -2.90 -2.33 17.76
N THR A 242 -3.52 -1.48 18.56
CA THR A 242 -2.80 -0.50 19.39
C THR A 242 -1.93 -1.23 20.40
N GLY A 243 -0.64 -0.87 20.49
CA GLY A 243 0.33 -1.52 21.37
C GLY A 243 1.04 -2.74 20.76
N SER A 244 0.62 -3.23 19.60
CA SER A 244 1.46 -4.11 18.79
C SER A 244 2.45 -3.23 18.03
N ALA A 245 3.74 -3.32 18.37
CA ALA A 245 4.77 -2.88 17.43
C ALA A 245 4.52 -3.61 16.09
N ALA A 246 4.78 -2.94 14.96
CA ALA A 246 4.76 -3.58 13.65
C ALA A 246 5.56 -4.89 13.73
N PRO A 247 5.12 -5.99 13.10
CA PRO A 247 5.85 -7.24 13.19
C PRO A 247 7.24 -7.03 12.59
N ALA A 248 8.24 -6.87 13.46
CA ALA A 248 9.59 -7.28 13.14
C ALA A 248 9.48 -8.78 12.86
N THR A 249 9.79 -9.16 11.62
CA THR A 249 9.93 -10.56 11.21
C THR A 249 10.59 -11.35 12.35
N PRO A 250 9.93 -12.38 12.90
CA PRO A 250 10.56 -13.16 13.96
C PRO A 250 11.80 -13.81 13.37
N ALA A 251 12.96 -13.48 13.95
CA ALA A 251 14.17 -14.26 13.79
C ALA A 251 13.81 -15.70 14.15
N LYS A 252 13.82 -16.57 13.14
CA LYS A 252 13.43 -17.97 13.28
C LYS A 252 14.42 -18.62 14.25
N ALA A 253 13.96 -18.90 15.47
CA ALA A 253 14.68 -19.74 16.41
C ALA A 253 14.94 -21.10 15.75
N GLU A 254 16.16 -21.59 15.90
CA GLU A 254 16.60 -22.90 15.44
C GLU A 254 15.66 -23.99 15.96
N SER A 255 14.95 -24.65 15.06
CA SER A 255 14.20 -25.86 15.36
C SER A 255 14.74 -27.00 14.50
N ALA A 256 14.98 -28.10 15.20
CA ALA A 256 15.72 -29.28 14.78
C ALA A 256 15.21 -29.92 13.49
N ALA A 257 16.14 -30.51 12.76
CA ALA A 257 15.94 -31.21 11.50
C ALA A 257 14.89 -32.32 11.59
N PRO A 258 13.99 -32.45 10.59
CA PRO A 258 13.31 -33.70 10.32
C PRO A 258 14.05 -34.49 9.23
N ALA A 259 14.02 -35.81 9.42
CA ALA A 259 14.72 -36.83 8.68
C ALA A 259 14.26 -36.95 7.20
N ARG A 260 15.22 -37.35 6.36
CA ARG A 260 15.07 -37.68 4.94
C ARG A 260 14.06 -38.82 4.73
N ALA A 261 13.24 -38.69 3.68
CA ALA A 261 12.62 -39.81 2.98
C ALA A 261 12.98 -39.74 1.48
N PRO A 262 13.21 -40.89 0.81
CA PRO A 262 13.93 -40.96 -0.46
C PRO A 262 13.06 -40.74 -1.70
N SER A 263 13.69 -40.16 -2.70
CA SER A 263 13.22 -39.90 -4.06
C SER A 263 13.28 -41.16 -4.94
N VAL A 264 12.15 -41.58 -5.50
CA VAL A 264 12.05 -42.78 -6.35
C VAL A 264 10.97 -42.58 -7.44
N TRP A 265 11.44 -42.45 -8.69
CA TRP A 265 10.87 -42.87 -9.99
C TRP A 265 10.47 -41.84 -11.05
N LYS A 266 11.08 -42.05 -12.24
CA LYS A 266 10.92 -41.38 -13.54
C LYS A 266 9.76 -41.98 -14.35
N ALA A 267 9.33 -41.19 -15.33
CA ALA A 267 8.21 -41.37 -16.26
C ALA A 267 8.35 -42.47 -17.34
N ARG A 268 7.21 -42.89 -17.90
CA ARG A 268 6.99 -43.05 -19.36
C ARG A 268 5.51 -43.01 -19.75
N ALA A 269 5.27 -42.46 -20.94
CA ALA A 269 4.01 -42.19 -21.63
C ALA A 269 3.24 -43.44 -22.14
N VAL A 270 1.94 -43.25 -22.39
CA VAL A 270 1.14 -44.01 -23.37
C VAL A 270 0.11 -43.06 -24.00
N VAL A 271 0.15 -42.95 -25.33
CA VAL A 271 -0.90 -42.40 -26.21
C VAL A 271 -1.58 -43.60 -26.87
N PRO A 272 -2.91 -43.61 -27.06
CA PRO A 272 -3.55 -44.54 -27.97
C PRO A 272 -4.24 -43.79 -29.12
N GLU A 273 -3.83 -44.03 -30.36
CA GLU A 273 -4.67 -43.83 -31.55
C GLU A 273 -4.35 -44.93 -32.56
N ASP A 274 -5.39 -45.71 -32.91
CA ASP A 274 -5.41 -46.57 -34.08
C ASP A 274 -6.80 -46.48 -34.74
N SER A 275 -6.75 -46.24 -36.05
CA SER A 275 -7.68 -46.71 -37.10
C SER A 275 -8.99 -45.93 -37.32
N ASP A 276 -9.50 -45.72 -38.53
CA ASP A 276 -9.11 -46.10 -39.90
C ASP A 276 -9.99 -45.27 -40.87
N SER A 277 -9.72 -45.35 -42.18
CA SER A 277 -10.56 -44.94 -43.35
C SER A 277 -10.16 -43.61 -44.01
N GLU A 278 -10.06 -43.45 -45.33
CA GLU A 278 -9.85 -44.32 -46.49
C GLU A 278 -9.71 -43.35 -47.70
N MET A 279 -8.92 -43.72 -48.71
CA MET A 279 -9.04 -43.40 -50.16
C MET A 279 -9.37 -41.95 -50.59
N THR A 280 -8.57 -41.29 -51.44
CA THR A 280 -8.56 -41.51 -52.91
C THR A 280 -7.33 -40.86 -53.55
N ALA A 281 -6.85 -41.44 -54.64
CA ALA A 281 -5.53 -41.25 -55.24
C ALA A 281 -5.57 -40.54 -56.63
N MET A 282 -4.48 -39.81 -56.94
CA MET A 282 -3.73 -39.76 -58.22
C MET A 282 -4.24 -38.86 -59.40
N PRO A 283 -3.42 -38.57 -60.44
CA PRO A 283 -2.22 -37.70 -60.45
C PRO A 283 -2.09 -36.85 -61.76
N LEU A 284 -1.03 -36.05 -61.93
CA LEU A 284 -0.36 -35.90 -63.25
C LEU A 284 1.03 -35.24 -63.11
N ALA A 285 1.99 -35.82 -63.83
CA ALA A 285 3.43 -35.64 -63.72
C ALA A 285 4.02 -34.79 -64.85
N THR A 286 5.18 -34.16 -64.62
CA THR A 286 6.33 -34.19 -65.56
C THR A 286 7.63 -33.83 -64.84
N GLU A 287 8.70 -34.53 -65.17
CA GLU A 287 10.00 -34.63 -64.47
C GLU A 287 11.17 -34.13 -65.40
N PRO A 288 12.48 -34.20 -65.06
CA PRO A 288 13.40 -33.06 -64.88
C PRO A 288 14.57 -33.03 -65.91
N PRO A 289 15.72 -32.37 -65.60
CA PRO A 289 16.86 -33.22 -65.21
C PRO A 289 17.73 -32.69 -64.06
N ALA A 290 18.40 -33.66 -63.45
CA ALA A 290 19.22 -33.61 -62.27
C ALA A 290 20.54 -32.84 -62.40
N ALA A 291 20.97 -32.23 -61.29
CA ALA A 291 22.37 -31.97 -60.98
C ALA A 291 22.62 -32.37 -59.51
N LEU A 292 23.74 -33.06 -59.31
CA LEU A 292 24.20 -33.72 -58.08
C LEU A 292 24.33 -32.76 -56.87
N PRO A 293 24.24 -33.28 -55.62
CA PRO A 293 24.24 -32.44 -54.42
C PRO A 293 25.63 -31.84 -54.18
N LEU A 294 25.73 -30.51 -54.30
CA LEU A 294 26.79 -29.73 -53.67
C LEU A 294 26.63 -29.86 -52.16
N ALA A 295 27.71 -30.27 -51.50
CA ALA A 295 27.84 -30.24 -50.04
C ALA A 295 27.35 -28.88 -49.51
N PRO A 296 26.58 -28.82 -48.40
CA PRO A 296 26.35 -27.55 -47.76
C PRO A 296 27.70 -27.02 -47.26
N GLU A 297 28.19 -25.98 -47.94
CA GLU A 297 29.20 -25.06 -47.41
C GLU A 297 28.71 -24.58 -46.05
N ASN A 298 29.28 -25.19 -45.01
CA ASN A 298 29.02 -24.83 -43.64
C ASN A 298 29.90 -23.61 -43.32
N ASP A 299 29.61 -22.49 -43.96
CA ASP A 299 30.21 -21.18 -43.64
C ASP A 299 29.20 -20.30 -42.89
N ALA A 300 28.57 -20.91 -41.89
CA ALA A 300 28.07 -20.17 -40.75
C ALA A 300 29.20 -20.15 -39.72
N THR A 301 29.94 -19.05 -39.66
CA THR A 301 30.76 -18.70 -38.50
C THR A 301 29.83 -18.61 -37.28
N TYR A 302 29.57 -19.76 -36.65
CA TYR A 302 28.78 -19.86 -35.42
C TYR A 302 29.69 -19.45 -34.27
N ALA A 303 29.78 -18.14 -34.03
CA ALA A 303 30.42 -17.62 -32.84
C ALA A 303 29.56 -18.02 -31.62
N PRO A 304 30.12 -18.73 -30.62
CA PRO A 304 29.36 -19.06 -29.41
C PRO A 304 29.00 -17.75 -28.71
N VAL A 305 27.71 -17.43 -28.70
CA VAL A 305 27.18 -16.24 -28.02
C VAL A 305 27.26 -16.50 -26.52
N ALA A 306 28.38 -16.17 -25.89
CA ALA A 306 28.42 -15.98 -24.44
C ALA A 306 27.56 -14.75 -24.14
N ARG A 307 26.31 -14.98 -23.70
CA ARG A 307 25.28 -13.95 -23.50
C ARG A 307 25.42 -13.28 -22.13
N HIS A 308 26.63 -12.89 -21.75
CA HIS A 308 26.82 -12.17 -20.50
C HIS A 308 26.08 -10.83 -20.57
N ARG A 309 25.49 -10.42 -19.46
CA ARG A 309 24.72 -9.17 -19.36
C ARG A 309 25.01 -8.48 -18.04
N ILE A 310 24.97 -7.16 -18.06
CA ILE A 310 24.93 -6.34 -16.85
C ILE A 310 23.57 -5.69 -16.77
N THR A 311 22.91 -5.89 -15.63
CA THR A 311 21.58 -5.40 -15.36
C THR A 311 21.64 -4.44 -14.18
N LEU A 312 20.98 -3.28 -14.27
CA LEU A 312 20.75 -2.44 -13.10
C LEU A 312 19.66 -3.09 -12.23
N ALA A 313 20.04 -3.74 -11.13
CA ALA A 313 19.09 -4.48 -10.31
C ALA A 313 18.42 -3.62 -9.23
N ALA A 314 19.13 -2.61 -8.73
CA ALA A 314 18.61 -1.70 -7.71
C ALA A 314 19.31 -0.34 -7.78
N LEU A 315 18.70 0.65 -7.12
CA LEU A 315 19.30 1.95 -6.85
C LEU A 315 19.65 2.06 -5.36
N ALA A 316 20.91 2.33 -5.06
CA ALA A 316 21.37 2.62 -3.71
C ALA A 316 21.07 4.09 -3.39
N LEU A 317 20.11 4.33 -2.50
CA LEU A 317 19.65 5.67 -2.16
C LEU A 317 20.66 6.34 -1.22
N PRO A 318 21.36 7.42 -1.63
CA PRO A 318 22.45 8.01 -0.87
C PRO A 318 21.95 8.77 0.35
N ARG A 319 22.78 8.85 1.38
CA ARG A 319 22.65 9.83 2.46
C ARG A 319 23.07 11.20 1.95
N LEU A 320 22.11 12.11 1.78
CA LEU A 320 22.38 13.47 1.32
C LEU A 320 23.10 14.30 2.37
N SER A 321 23.01 13.93 3.65
CA SER A 321 23.77 14.57 4.73
C SER A 321 25.28 14.59 4.48
N ARG A 322 25.82 13.60 3.75
CA ARG A 322 27.24 13.55 3.33
C ARG A 322 27.61 14.57 2.27
N TYR A 323 26.63 15.13 1.58
CA TYR A 323 26.81 16.00 0.43
C TYR A 323 26.21 17.40 0.70
N ARG A 324 26.03 17.78 1.97
CA ARG A 324 25.45 19.09 2.35
C ARG A 324 26.18 20.28 1.72
N ASP A 325 27.49 20.21 1.62
CA ASP A 325 28.32 21.26 1.01
C ASP A 325 28.05 21.45 -0.49
N THR A 326 27.38 20.49 -1.13
CA THR A 326 26.98 20.59 -2.55
C THR A 326 25.67 21.34 -2.76
N GLY A 327 24.95 21.69 -1.69
CA GLY A 327 23.61 22.32 -1.76
C GLY A 327 22.45 21.35 -2.04
N ALA A 328 22.73 20.05 -2.17
CA ALA A 328 21.73 19.02 -2.44
C ALA A 328 20.71 18.89 -1.29
N GLN A 329 19.43 19.11 -1.61
CA GLN A 329 18.33 19.01 -0.64
C GLN A 329 17.51 17.75 -0.75
N ALA A 330 17.32 17.26 -1.98
CA ALA A 330 16.53 16.07 -2.21
C ALA A 330 17.00 15.35 -3.49
N LEU A 331 17.08 14.03 -3.42
CA LEU A 331 17.20 13.14 -4.57
C LEU A 331 15.86 12.45 -4.72
N GLU A 332 15.20 12.64 -5.85
CA GLU A 332 13.89 12.07 -6.13
C GLU A 332 13.94 11.20 -7.39
N ILE A 333 13.33 10.02 -7.32
CA ILE A 333 13.31 9.02 -8.38
C ILE A 333 11.85 8.64 -8.63
N GLY A 334 11.39 8.81 -9.87
CA GLY A 334 10.06 8.37 -10.27
C GLY A 334 10.04 6.97 -10.85
N LEU A 335 8.94 6.25 -10.63
CA LEU A 335 8.64 4.98 -11.29
C LEU A 335 7.38 5.14 -12.14
N GLY A 336 7.46 4.79 -13.42
CA GLY A 336 6.32 4.80 -14.34
C GLY A 336 5.41 3.58 -14.19
N ALA A 337 4.44 3.43 -15.10
CA ALA A 337 3.51 2.29 -15.11
C ALA A 337 4.19 0.91 -15.28
N THR A 338 5.39 0.88 -15.87
CA THR A 338 6.22 -0.34 -15.98
C THR A 338 7.16 -0.55 -14.79
N LEU A 339 7.10 0.33 -13.78
CA LEU A 339 8.04 0.43 -12.66
C LEU A 339 9.51 0.66 -13.07
N ALA A 340 9.74 1.12 -14.30
CA ALA A 340 11.06 1.57 -14.74
C ALA A 340 11.39 2.94 -14.12
N PRO A 341 12.65 3.20 -13.70
CA PRO A 341 13.08 4.51 -13.22
C PRO A 341 12.95 5.59 -14.28
N SER A 342 12.45 6.75 -13.87
CA SER A 342 12.37 7.96 -14.67
C SER A 342 12.60 9.20 -13.80
N ALA A 343 12.82 10.34 -14.46
CA ALA A 343 12.80 11.62 -13.77
C ALA A 343 11.46 11.83 -13.03
N PRO A 344 11.45 12.57 -11.90
CA PRO A 344 10.24 12.89 -11.16
C PRO A 344 9.24 13.67 -12.02
N ALA A 345 8.03 13.14 -12.12
CA ALA A 345 6.96 13.70 -12.93
C ALA A 345 5.57 13.28 -12.39
N LYS A 346 4.51 13.93 -12.86
CA LYS A 346 3.14 13.72 -12.32
C LYS A 346 2.54 12.37 -12.75
N GLU A 347 3.00 11.84 -13.87
CA GLU A 347 2.62 10.56 -14.45
C GLU A 347 3.26 9.35 -13.76
N ASN A 348 4.22 9.58 -12.84
CA ASN A 348 4.78 8.50 -12.06
C ASN A 348 3.72 7.90 -11.14
N VAL A 349 3.62 6.57 -11.12
CA VAL A 349 2.70 5.85 -10.25
C VAL A 349 3.14 5.92 -8.80
N ILE A 350 4.46 5.97 -8.56
CA ILE A 350 5.08 6.22 -7.26
C ILE A 350 6.45 6.87 -7.49
N ARG A 351 6.85 7.73 -6.57
CA ARG A 351 8.18 8.35 -6.52
C ARG A 351 8.78 8.12 -5.14
N PHE A 352 10.10 8.00 -5.08
CA PHE A 352 10.87 7.90 -3.85
C PHE A 352 11.80 9.09 -3.73
N ALA A 353 11.84 9.73 -2.56
CA ALA A 353 12.75 10.82 -2.29
C ALA A 353 13.59 10.53 -1.04
N VAL A 354 14.87 10.88 -1.10
CA VAL A 354 15.71 11.09 0.10
C VAL A 354 15.90 12.59 0.27
N ASP A 355 15.72 13.10 1.49
CA ASP A 355 15.96 14.51 1.81
C ASP A 355 17.29 14.75 2.53
N GLU A 356 17.59 16.02 2.84
CA GLU A 356 18.81 16.47 3.53
C GLU A 356 18.95 15.95 4.99
N ALA A 357 17.86 15.43 5.55
CA ALA A 357 17.81 14.76 6.85
C ALA A 357 17.98 13.24 6.72
N ASP A 358 18.30 12.74 5.52
CA ASP A 358 18.41 11.32 5.17
C ASP A 358 17.10 10.53 5.36
N GLU A 359 15.94 11.19 5.39
CA GLU A 359 14.66 10.52 5.49
C GLU A 359 14.17 10.05 4.11
N VAL A 360 13.65 8.82 4.06
CA VAL A 360 13.08 8.25 2.84
C VAL A 360 11.58 8.51 2.82
N HIS A 361 11.09 9.04 1.70
CA HIS A 361 9.67 9.36 1.47
C HIS A 361 9.16 8.62 0.25
N ALA A 362 7.93 8.12 0.33
CA ALA A 362 7.15 7.72 -0.83
C ALA A 362 6.18 8.85 -1.20
N ILE A 363 6.02 9.08 -2.50
CA ILE A 363 5.21 10.17 -3.04
C ILE A 363 4.34 9.60 -4.16
N THR A 364 3.03 9.81 -4.05
CA THR A 364 2.03 9.42 -5.06
C THR A 364 1.08 10.60 -5.31
N SER A 365 0.04 10.40 -6.12
CA SER A 365 -1.03 11.38 -6.26
C SER A 365 -1.82 11.60 -4.96
N ALA A 366 -1.79 10.63 -4.03
CA ALA A 366 -2.47 10.72 -2.74
C ALA A 366 -1.70 11.58 -1.72
N GLY A 367 -0.43 11.86 -1.96
CA GLY A 367 0.39 12.73 -1.11
C GLY A 367 1.84 12.27 -0.98
N ARG A 368 2.49 12.73 0.09
CA ARG A 368 3.86 12.38 0.46
C ARG A 368 3.87 11.87 1.89
N GLN A 369 4.51 10.73 2.12
CA GLN A 369 4.62 10.12 3.44
C GLN A 369 6.05 9.61 3.67
N ARG A 370 6.59 9.86 4.86
CA ARG A 370 7.83 9.25 5.32
C ARG A 370 7.64 7.75 5.48
N VAL A 371 8.61 6.96 5.03
CA VAL A 371 8.53 5.51 5.07
C VAL A 371 9.67 4.92 5.88
N SER A 372 9.36 3.93 6.71
CA SER A 372 10.35 3.05 7.32
C SER A 372 10.91 2.07 6.29
N VAL A 373 12.19 1.72 6.44
CA VAL A 373 12.89 0.76 5.59
C VAL A 373 13.32 -0.42 6.49
N PRO A 374 13.10 -1.69 6.08
CA PRO A 374 12.56 -2.14 4.80
C PRO A 374 11.05 -1.93 4.65
N SER A 375 10.57 -1.87 3.41
CA SER A 375 9.15 -1.74 3.08
C SER A 375 8.84 -2.25 1.68
N SER A 376 7.58 -2.66 1.49
CA SER A 376 7.02 -3.06 0.20
C SER A 376 5.86 -2.16 -0.19
N PHE A 377 5.75 -1.88 -1.48
CA PHE A 377 4.67 -1.10 -2.08
C PHE A 377 4.10 -1.85 -3.26
N ALA A 378 2.77 -1.89 -3.36
CA ALA A 378 2.03 -2.25 -4.54
C ALA A 378 1.30 -1.00 -5.06
N PRO A 379 1.88 -0.20 -5.97
CA PRO A 379 1.22 1.00 -6.49
C PRO A 379 0.01 0.68 -7.40
N PHE A 380 0.01 -0.47 -8.07
CA PHE A 380 -1.11 -0.99 -8.87
C PHE A 380 -1.15 -2.52 -8.81
N ASP A 381 -2.16 -3.17 -9.42
CA ASP A 381 -2.34 -4.62 -9.35
C ASP A 381 -1.21 -5.36 -10.12
N GLY A 382 -0.57 -6.31 -9.44
CA GLY A 382 0.57 -7.06 -9.99
C GLY A 382 1.91 -6.32 -10.02
N GLY A 383 1.92 -5.01 -9.77
CA GLY A 383 3.15 -4.23 -9.62
C GLY A 383 3.60 -4.17 -8.17
N SER A 384 4.85 -4.55 -7.89
CA SER A 384 5.45 -4.44 -6.56
C SER A 384 6.81 -3.74 -6.62
N VAL A 385 7.08 -2.91 -5.62
CA VAL A 385 8.35 -2.21 -5.41
C VAL A 385 8.85 -2.53 -4.01
N GLN A 386 10.14 -2.80 -3.87
CA GLN A 386 10.76 -3.14 -2.59
C GLN A 386 11.83 -2.11 -2.25
N LEU A 387 11.79 -1.61 -1.01
CA LEU A 387 12.88 -0.89 -0.37
C LEU A 387 13.53 -1.83 0.66
N HIS A 388 14.80 -2.16 0.42
CA HIS A 388 15.61 -2.93 1.36
C HIS A 388 16.44 -1.99 2.23
N ALA A 389 16.69 -2.41 3.47
CA ALA A 389 17.67 -1.73 4.31
C ALA A 389 19.06 -1.84 3.68
N ALA A 390 19.82 -0.74 3.71
CA ALA A 390 21.23 -0.80 3.35
C ALA A 390 21.96 -1.70 4.37
N PRO A 391 22.83 -2.63 3.94
CA PRO A 391 23.66 -3.41 4.86
C PRO A 391 24.43 -2.52 5.82
N PRO A 392 24.69 -2.93 7.08
CA PRO A 392 25.29 -2.07 8.10
C PRO A 392 26.60 -1.37 7.67
N GLN A 393 27.48 -2.07 6.94
CA GLN A 393 28.74 -1.49 6.45
C GLN A 393 28.55 -0.48 5.30
N MET A 394 27.37 -0.44 4.69
CA MET A 394 26.97 0.52 3.67
C MET A 394 26.09 1.64 4.24
N ALA A 395 25.62 1.49 5.49
CA ALA A 395 24.64 2.37 6.10
C ALA A 395 25.18 3.77 6.40
N ASP A 396 26.50 3.97 6.39
CA ASP A 396 27.11 5.30 6.47
C ASP A 396 26.93 6.09 5.15
N ARG A 397 26.69 5.40 4.02
CA ARG A 397 26.58 5.98 2.67
C ARG A 397 25.16 6.00 2.15
N TYR A 398 24.34 5.01 2.51
CA TYR A 398 23.03 4.80 1.91
C TYR A 398 21.94 4.66 2.95
N CYS A 399 20.75 5.18 2.63
CA CYS A 399 19.55 5.03 3.46
C CYS A 399 18.84 3.70 3.17
N ALA A 400 18.82 3.28 1.90
CA ALA A 400 18.08 2.11 1.43
C ALA A 400 18.57 1.63 0.06
N LEU A 401 18.12 0.45 -0.35
CA LEU A 401 18.23 -0.05 -1.72
C LEU A 401 16.82 -0.15 -2.33
N LEU A 402 16.57 0.59 -3.41
CA LEU A 402 15.34 0.51 -4.20
C LEU A 402 15.48 -0.55 -5.28
N VAL A 403 14.82 -1.69 -5.11
CA VAL A 403 14.90 -2.81 -6.05
C VAL A 403 14.05 -2.52 -7.29
N LEU A 404 14.62 -2.75 -8.46
CA LEU A 404 13.94 -2.56 -9.73
C LEU A 404 13.37 -3.88 -10.22
N ALA A 405 12.06 -3.92 -10.46
CA ALA A 405 11.40 -5.10 -11.01
C ALA A 405 11.95 -5.46 -12.41
N GLN A 406 12.20 -4.44 -13.24
CA GLN A 406 12.83 -4.56 -14.55
C GLN A 406 13.77 -3.38 -14.78
N GLY A 407 15.06 -3.56 -14.50
CA GLY A 407 16.06 -2.55 -14.77
C GLY A 407 16.64 -2.62 -16.19
N PRO A 408 17.24 -1.53 -16.68
CA PRO A 408 17.96 -1.54 -17.95
C PRO A 408 19.09 -2.58 -17.91
N CYS A 409 19.30 -3.21 -19.05
CA CYS A 409 20.23 -4.31 -19.23
C CYS A 409 21.08 -4.05 -20.47
N GLN A 410 22.39 -4.29 -20.37
CA GLN A 410 23.35 -4.10 -21.45
C GLN A 410 24.12 -5.41 -21.70
N PRO A 411 24.39 -5.76 -22.97
CA PRO A 411 25.22 -6.91 -23.30
C PRO A 411 26.66 -6.69 -22.83
N ALA A 412 27.31 -7.75 -22.39
CA ALA A 412 28.70 -7.77 -21.97
C ALA A 412 29.50 -8.73 -22.85
N ALA A 413 30.32 -8.20 -23.75
CA ALA A 413 31.20 -9.02 -24.57
C ALA A 413 32.32 -9.61 -23.69
N GLY A 414 32.46 -10.95 -23.70
CA GLY A 414 33.54 -11.63 -22.99
C GLY A 414 34.92 -11.16 -23.47
N GLY A 415 35.88 -11.04 -22.55
CA GLY A 415 37.26 -10.65 -22.86
C GLY A 415 37.48 -9.19 -23.27
N THR A 416 36.43 -8.35 -23.26
CA THR A 416 36.56 -6.90 -23.49
C THR A 416 36.56 -6.17 -22.14
N ARG A 417 37.63 -5.43 -21.86
CA ARG A 417 37.68 -4.56 -20.67
C ARG A 417 36.97 -3.24 -20.94
N LEU A 418 35.94 -2.95 -20.14
CA LEU A 418 35.16 -1.73 -20.20
C LEU A 418 35.28 -0.94 -18.90
N VAL A 419 34.98 0.35 -18.95
CA VAL A 419 35.06 1.24 -17.78
C VAL A 419 33.66 1.72 -17.42
N PHE A 420 33.32 1.68 -16.14
CA PHE A 420 32.13 2.31 -15.58
C PHE A 420 32.52 3.53 -14.75
N GLY A 421 31.74 4.59 -14.85
CA GLY A 421 31.97 5.86 -14.16
C GLY A 421 31.27 7.02 -14.85
N ARG A 422 31.24 8.18 -14.21
CA ARG A 422 30.55 9.37 -14.72
C ARG A 422 31.20 9.87 -16.02
N GLY A 423 30.40 10.03 -17.07
CA GLY A 423 30.86 10.53 -18.37
C GLY A 423 31.46 9.47 -19.30
N MET A 424 31.45 8.19 -18.90
CA MET A 424 31.81 7.11 -19.81
C MET A 424 30.61 6.75 -20.71
N PRO A 425 30.78 6.66 -22.04
CA PRO A 425 29.68 6.31 -22.94
C PRO A 425 29.31 4.82 -22.85
N ALA A 426 30.31 3.97 -22.56
CA ALA A 426 30.08 2.56 -22.29
C ALA A 426 29.17 2.43 -21.06
N LEU A 427 28.04 1.72 -21.22
CA LEU A 427 27.02 1.51 -20.19
C LEU A 427 26.29 2.77 -19.70
N ALA A 428 26.30 3.87 -20.45
CA ALA A 428 25.53 5.07 -20.10
C ALA A 428 24.03 4.77 -19.89
N GLY A 429 23.47 3.79 -20.62
CA GLY A 429 22.09 3.33 -20.44
C GLY A 429 21.77 2.65 -19.09
N LEU A 430 22.79 2.30 -18.29
CA LEU A 430 22.59 1.83 -16.90
C LEU A 430 22.57 3.00 -15.90
N ARG A 431 23.10 4.17 -16.26
CA ARG A 431 23.16 5.35 -15.40
C ARG A 431 21.87 6.17 -15.48
N VAL A 432 20.77 5.58 -14.99
CA VAL A 432 19.42 6.15 -15.10
C VAL A 432 19.23 7.48 -14.36
N LEU A 433 20.16 7.84 -13.46
CA LEU A 433 20.14 9.11 -12.71
C LEU A 433 21.09 10.15 -13.30
N ASP A 434 21.67 9.91 -14.49
CA ASP A 434 22.60 10.82 -15.16
C ASP A 434 21.89 12.02 -15.82
N ALA A 435 21.05 12.71 -15.05
CA ALA A 435 20.28 13.85 -15.48
C ALA A 435 20.00 14.81 -14.30
N PRO A 436 19.87 16.12 -14.53
CA PRO A 436 19.71 17.11 -13.46
C PRO A 436 18.35 17.02 -12.75
N GLN A 437 17.32 16.46 -13.38
CA GLN A 437 15.94 16.45 -12.86
C GLN A 437 15.76 15.61 -11.59
N PHE A 438 16.69 14.70 -11.29
CA PHE A 438 16.63 13.83 -10.11
C PHE A 438 17.08 14.55 -8.84
N LEU A 439 17.83 15.65 -8.95
CA LEU A 439 18.44 16.33 -7.81
C LEU A 439 17.84 17.74 -7.65
N ARG A 440 17.37 18.06 -6.45
CA ARG A 440 16.91 19.40 -6.08
C ARG A 440 17.97 20.11 -5.24
N GLN A 441 18.28 21.35 -5.61
CA GLN A 441 19.23 22.22 -4.93
C GLN A 441 18.54 23.26 -4.04
N LEU A 442 19.20 23.68 -2.97
CA LEU A 442 18.71 24.67 -1.99
C LEU A 442 18.40 26.04 -2.60
N ASP A 443 19.22 26.49 -3.54
CA ASP A 443 19.12 27.79 -4.18
C ASP A 443 18.17 27.79 -5.40
N GLY A 444 17.51 26.65 -5.68
CA GLY A 444 16.65 26.49 -6.85
C GLY A 444 17.40 26.52 -8.20
N SER A 445 18.74 26.51 -8.18
CA SER A 445 19.55 26.44 -9.39
C SER A 445 19.35 25.10 -10.12
N SER A 446 19.68 25.09 -11.42
CA SER A 446 19.72 23.83 -12.17
C SER A 446 20.79 22.94 -11.54
N ALA A 447 20.34 21.89 -10.87
CA ALA A 447 21.24 20.91 -10.28
C ALA A 447 22.14 20.30 -11.35
N ALA A 448 23.34 19.88 -10.94
CA ALA A 448 24.08 18.92 -11.73
C ALA A 448 23.45 17.53 -11.63
N SER A 449 23.80 16.64 -12.56
CA SER A 449 23.42 15.22 -12.53
C SER A 449 23.70 14.58 -11.17
N ALA A 450 22.80 13.69 -10.73
CA ALA A 450 22.93 12.96 -9.47
C ALA A 450 24.20 12.10 -9.42
N ASP A 451 24.74 11.69 -10.57
CA ASP A 451 26.04 11.00 -10.68
C ASP A 451 27.21 11.81 -10.13
N ARG A 452 27.03 13.11 -9.89
CA ARG A 452 28.05 13.90 -9.17
C ARG A 452 28.14 13.56 -7.69
N LEU A 453 27.10 12.94 -7.13
CA LEU A 453 27.07 12.46 -5.76
C LEU A 453 27.58 11.02 -5.71
N GLY A 454 28.85 10.82 -5.35
CA GLY A 454 29.37 9.49 -5.03
C GLY A 454 29.75 8.56 -6.20
N LEU A 455 29.62 8.99 -7.47
CA LEU A 455 30.17 8.28 -8.62
C LEU A 455 31.37 9.03 -9.23
N SER A 456 32.53 8.37 -9.23
CA SER A 456 33.77 8.86 -9.85
C SER A 456 33.69 8.82 -11.38
N ARG A 457 34.48 9.70 -12.05
CA ARG A 457 34.58 9.73 -13.53
C ARG A 457 35.04 8.40 -14.11
N ASN A 458 36.08 7.82 -13.52
CA ASN A 458 36.58 6.47 -13.79
C ASN A 458 36.46 5.67 -12.49
N ALA A 459 35.32 5.05 -12.25
CA ALA A 459 35.04 4.38 -10.98
C ALA A 459 35.81 3.05 -10.91
N PHE A 460 35.56 2.17 -11.89
CA PHE A 460 36.21 0.88 -12.02
C PHE A 460 36.22 0.43 -13.48
N SER A 461 37.12 -0.49 -13.82
CA SER A 461 37.03 -1.27 -15.05
C SER A 461 36.56 -2.67 -14.74
N TRP A 462 35.90 -3.29 -15.72
CA TRP A 462 35.38 -4.63 -15.60
C TRP A 462 35.58 -5.42 -16.88
N GLU A 463 35.62 -6.74 -16.75
CA GLU A 463 35.76 -7.68 -17.85
C GLU A 463 34.92 -8.92 -17.55
N ALA A 464 34.01 -9.28 -18.46
CA ALA A 464 33.20 -10.48 -18.32
C ALA A 464 34.02 -11.73 -18.67
N GLY A 465 33.95 -12.73 -17.79
CA GLY A 465 34.49 -14.07 -18.00
C GLY A 465 33.46 -15.14 -17.62
N SER A 466 33.79 -16.39 -17.94
CA SER A 466 32.97 -17.56 -17.62
C SER A 466 32.84 -17.83 -16.11
N ASP A 467 33.81 -17.36 -15.32
CA ASP A 467 33.89 -17.47 -13.86
C ASP A 467 33.25 -16.28 -13.13
N GLY A 468 32.85 -15.23 -13.84
CA GLY A 468 32.28 -14.02 -13.26
C GLY A 468 32.78 -12.73 -13.92
N MET A 469 32.47 -11.61 -13.27
CA MET A 469 32.93 -10.29 -13.66
C MET A 469 34.21 -9.94 -12.88
N ARG A 470 35.32 -9.75 -13.59
CA ARG A 470 36.58 -9.28 -13.00
C ARG A 470 36.54 -7.77 -12.88
N ILE A 471 36.81 -7.23 -11.70
CA ILE A 471 36.75 -5.82 -11.35
C ILE A 471 38.14 -5.31 -11.00
N VAL A 472 38.49 -4.14 -11.53
CA VAL A 472 39.70 -3.39 -11.17
C VAL A 472 39.31 -1.97 -10.79
N ARG A 473 39.71 -1.51 -9.61
CA ARG A 473 39.47 -0.14 -9.18
C ARG A 473 40.28 0.83 -10.02
N LEU A 474 39.65 1.92 -10.45
CA LEU A 474 40.33 3.02 -11.16
C LEU A 474 40.36 4.32 -10.35
N SER A 475 39.59 4.39 -9.26
CA SER A 475 39.51 5.54 -8.37
C SER A 475 39.55 5.09 -6.92
N GLU A 476 40.52 5.60 -6.17
CA GLU A 476 40.68 5.30 -4.73
C GLU A 476 39.52 5.86 -3.90
N THR A 477 38.91 6.96 -4.35
CA THR A 477 37.78 7.61 -3.68
C THR A 477 36.43 6.93 -3.99
N GLN A 478 36.37 6.07 -5.01
CA GLN A 478 35.18 5.30 -5.31
C GLN A 478 35.02 4.14 -4.31
N ALA A 479 33.98 4.21 -3.49
CA ALA A 479 33.54 3.05 -2.72
C ALA A 479 32.87 2.03 -3.65
N LEU A 480 33.23 0.75 -3.46
CA LEU A 480 32.68 -0.39 -4.19
C LEU A 480 32.28 -1.48 -3.19
N PHE A 481 31.07 -2.01 -3.34
CA PHE A 481 30.58 -3.08 -2.48
C PHE A 481 30.09 -4.25 -3.34
N HIS A 482 30.43 -5.47 -2.93
CA HIS A 482 29.93 -6.70 -3.52
C HIS A 482 28.78 -7.23 -2.67
N LEU A 483 27.62 -7.44 -3.28
CA LEU A 483 26.46 -8.10 -2.66
C LEU A 483 26.18 -9.46 -3.32
N ASP A 484 25.62 -10.39 -2.55
CA ASP A 484 25.12 -11.66 -3.07
C ASP A 484 23.82 -11.49 -3.87
N ALA A 485 23.25 -12.61 -4.33
CA ALA A 485 22.00 -12.62 -5.08
C ALA A 485 20.79 -12.06 -4.28
N GLU A 486 20.84 -12.13 -2.95
CA GLU A 486 19.81 -11.61 -2.04
C GLU A 486 20.12 -10.20 -1.51
N LEU A 487 21.08 -9.49 -2.11
CA LEU A 487 21.52 -8.14 -1.74
C LEU A 487 22.17 -8.05 -0.35
N ARG A 488 22.69 -9.14 0.20
CA ARG A 488 23.49 -9.13 1.43
C ARG A 488 24.95 -8.81 1.09
N LEU A 489 25.60 -8.06 1.97
CA LEU A 489 27.00 -7.70 1.76
C LEU A 489 27.91 -8.93 1.84
N VAL A 490 28.73 -9.10 0.81
CA VAL A 490 29.81 -10.10 0.74
C VAL A 490 31.14 -9.47 1.10
N ALA A 491 31.47 -8.32 0.50
CA ALA A 491 32.72 -7.60 0.76
C ALA A 491 32.66 -6.14 0.34
N GLN A 492 33.52 -5.32 0.96
CA GLN A 492 33.95 -4.05 0.39
C GLN A 492 35.16 -4.31 -0.51
N VAL A 493 35.15 -3.76 -1.73
CA VAL A 493 36.19 -4.00 -2.73
C VAL A 493 37.22 -2.88 -2.67
N ASP A 494 38.25 -3.06 -1.85
CA ASP A 494 39.26 -2.02 -1.56
C ASP A 494 40.59 -2.19 -2.32
N ALA A 495 41.03 -3.42 -2.60
CA ALA A 495 42.39 -3.68 -3.12
C ALA A 495 42.44 -4.25 -4.55
N ALA A 496 41.37 -4.10 -5.34
CA ALA A 496 41.31 -4.70 -6.68
C ALA A 496 42.17 -3.94 -7.70
N THR A 497 43.31 -4.51 -8.10
CA THR A 497 44.25 -3.93 -9.09
C THR A 497 44.23 -4.70 -10.40
N ALA A 498 44.99 -4.24 -11.41
CA ALA A 498 45.07 -4.93 -12.70
C ALA A 498 45.73 -6.31 -12.59
N GLU A 499 46.69 -6.45 -11.67
CA GLU A 499 47.43 -7.68 -11.38
C GLU A 499 46.62 -8.64 -10.50
N GLN A 500 45.77 -8.08 -9.62
CA GLN A 500 44.89 -8.84 -8.73
C GLN A 500 43.45 -8.31 -8.82
N PRO A 501 42.72 -8.64 -9.91
CA PRO A 501 41.34 -8.23 -10.07
C PRO A 501 40.44 -8.93 -9.05
N TYR A 502 39.39 -8.26 -8.62
CA TYR A 502 38.37 -8.82 -7.74
C TYR A 502 37.29 -9.53 -8.57
N LEU A 503 36.89 -10.75 -8.19
CA LEU A 503 35.90 -11.52 -8.92
C LEU A 503 34.50 -11.38 -8.29
N VAL A 504 33.52 -10.96 -9.08
CA VAL A 504 32.10 -10.98 -8.73
C VAL A 504 31.43 -12.15 -9.47
N PRO A 505 30.90 -13.16 -8.76
CA PRO A 505 30.26 -14.32 -9.40
C PRO A 505 29.00 -13.95 -10.23
N PRO A 506 28.57 -14.81 -11.16
CA PRO A 506 27.26 -14.69 -11.79
C PRO A 506 26.12 -14.64 -10.76
N GLY A 507 25.12 -13.80 -11.01
CA GLY A 507 23.98 -13.54 -10.13
C GLY A 507 24.27 -12.58 -8.97
N HIS A 508 25.53 -12.26 -8.71
CA HIS A 508 25.93 -11.31 -7.66
C HIS A 508 25.95 -9.87 -8.18
N HIS A 509 26.04 -8.93 -7.24
CA HIS A 509 25.90 -7.51 -7.49
C HIS A 509 27.14 -6.71 -7.10
N LEU A 510 27.42 -5.65 -7.85
CA LEU A 510 28.41 -4.63 -7.52
C LEU A 510 27.70 -3.28 -7.33
N VAL A 511 27.94 -2.63 -6.19
CA VAL A 511 27.43 -1.29 -5.89
C VAL A 511 28.51 -0.26 -6.21
N ALA A 512 28.19 0.73 -7.04
CA ALA A 512 29.06 1.85 -7.37
C ALA A 512 28.24 3.15 -7.50
N GLY A 513 28.47 4.11 -6.60
CA GLY A 513 27.65 5.32 -6.52
C GLY A 513 26.21 4.95 -6.18
N HIS A 514 25.25 5.33 -7.02
CA HIS A 514 23.82 5.01 -6.84
C HIS A 514 23.42 3.66 -7.44
N TYR A 515 24.31 2.97 -8.14
CA TYR A 515 23.94 1.87 -9.02
C TYR A 515 24.32 0.53 -8.42
N VAL A 516 23.35 -0.39 -8.33
CA VAL A 516 23.56 -1.78 -7.97
C VAL A 516 23.48 -2.62 -9.24
N LEU A 517 24.63 -3.06 -9.74
CA LEU A 517 24.79 -3.73 -11.02
C LEU A 517 24.89 -5.23 -10.80
N ARG A 518 23.96 -6.00 -11.37
CA ARG A 518 24.01 -7.47 -11.37
C ARG A 518 24.72 -7.97 -12.62
N PHE A 519 25.60 -8.95 -12.44
CA PHE A 519 26.21 -9.68 -13.54
C PHE A 519 25.44 -10.98 -13.81
N ASP A 520 24.94 -11.16 -15.02
CA ASP A 520 24.26 -12.37 -15.48
C ASP A 520 25.15 -13.07 -16.53
N ALA A 521 25.46 -14.36 -16.34
CA ALA A 521 26.40 -15.09 -17.19
C ALA A 521 25.73 -15.94 -18.27
#